data_AF-A0A7C4NX09-F1
#
_entry.id   AF-A0A7C4NX09-F1
#
_cell.length_a   1.000
_cell.length_b   1.000
_cell.length_c   1.000
_cell.angle_alpha   90.00
_cell.angle_beta   90.00
_cell.angle_gamma   90.00
#
_symmetry.space_group_name_H-M   'P 1'
#
loop_
_entity.id
_entity.type
_entity.pdbx_description
1 polymer ?
#
loop_
_entity_poly.entity_id
_entity_poly.type
_entity_poly.pdbx_seq_one_letter_code
_entity_poly.pdbx_strand_id
1 'polypeptide(L)'
;MYKNILYGLFFTVTIILLSFLYVLNKSIPSNFSQIIYLINKKYLFLSLCTLFLFHTFDNLRIFIIARTIGLNYPFLYGYIITLINSFGATVTPYFLGGELLLFYTLKRVGGEIYQIMYIATLKCVAGIFFYVIFLPFTIHSILNNPKEAKEIITLLFIIILITTILFTLWKLFFKKGSEFINKEILRSVKYTISKYFTLCQNFFKQKKKVFLIIFIFTLFMYNSLLLTGVFFGKKLSMKKLFIKKNFF
;
A
#
# COMPACT_ATOMS: atom_id res chain seq x y z
N MET A 1 -8.46 31.02 13.01
CA MET A 1 -8.55 29.69 12.33
C MET A 1 -7.20 29.26 11.73
N TYR A 2 -6.57 30.05 10.87
CA TYR A 2 -5.25 29.71 10.27
C TYR A 2 -4.12 29.46 11.27
N LYS A 3 -4.03 30.23 12.37
CA LYS A 3 -3.04 30.00 13.43
C LYS A 3 -3.13 28.61 14.06
N ASN A 4 -4.34 28.13 14.38
CA ASN A 4 -4.53 26.82 14.99
C ASN A 4 -4.21 25.67 14.03
N ILE A 5 -4.46 25.87 12.73
CA ILE A 5 -4.05 24.92 11.67
C ILE A 5 -2.53 24.89 11.57
N LEU A 6 -1.86 26.06 11.61
CA LEU A 6 -0.40 26.17 11.61
C LEU A 6 0.25 25.52 12.84
N TYR A 7 -0.32 25.73 14.03
CA TYR A 7 0.15 25.07 15.26
C TYR A 7 -0.06 23.55 15.20
N GLY A 8 -1.21 23.07 14.70
CA GLY A 8 -1.46 21.65 14.51
C GLY A 8 -0.49 21.01 13.50
N LEU A 9 -0.18 21.71 12.41
CA LEU A 9 0.76 21.25 11.38
C LEU A 9 2.21 21.25 11.92
N PHE A 10 2.58 22.28 12.69
CA PHE A 10 3.87 22.34 13.37
C PHE A 10 4.02 21.21 14.40
N PHE A 11 3.02 20.96 15.24
CA PHE A 11 3.04 19.86 16.20
C PHE A 11 3.14 18.50 15.53
N THR A 12 2.36 18.26 14.46
CA THR A 12 2.41 16.98 13.74
C THR A 12 3.75 16.77 13.05
N VAL A 13 4.31 17.78 12.38
CA VAL A 13 5.66 17.70 11.79
C VAL A 13 6.70 17.44 12.87
N THR A 14 6.61 18.11 14.02
CA THR A 14 7.56 17.93 15.13
C THR A 14 7.47 16.53 15.73
N ILE A 15 6.26 16.00 15.95
CA ILE A 15 6.06 14.64 16.45
C ILE A 15 6.58 13.61 15.45
N ILE A 16 6.32 13.78 14.16
CA ILE A 16 6.83 12.90 13.10
C ILE A 16 8.36 12.94 13.07
N LEU A 17 8.95 14.13 13.13
CA LEU A 17 10.40 14.32 13.09
C LEU A 17 11.07 13.69 14.33
N LEU A 18 10.52 13.92 15.52
CA LEU A 18 11.02 13.34 16.77
C LEU A 18 10.86 11.81 16.80
N SER A 19 9.75 11.29 16.30
CA SER A 19 9.54 9.84 16.18
C SER A 19 10.53 9.22 15.20
N PHE A 20 10.78 9.89 14.07
CA PHE A 20 11.77 9.48 13.08
C PHE A 20 13.19 9.52 13.64
N LEU A 21 13.56 10.59 14.34
CA LEU A 21 14.86 10.72 15.02
C LEU A 21 15.04 9.70 16.14
N TYR A 22 14.00 9.41 16.91
CA TYR A 22 14.02 8.37 17.95
C TYR A 22 14.25 6.98 17.35
N VAL A 23 13.51 6.66 16.28
CA VAL A 23 13.69 5.40 15.55
C VAL A 23 15.09 5.32 14.95
N LEU A 24 15.59 6.40 14.32
CA LEU A 24 16.96 6.45 13.80
C LEU A 24 17.97 6.21 14.91
N ASN A 25 17.92 6.97 16.00
CA ASN A 25 18.89 6.85 17.09
C ASN A 25 18.90 5.44 17.71
N LYS A 26 17.73 4.81 17.83
CA LYS A 26 17.60 3.45 18.38
C LYS A 26 17.95 2.34 17.39
N SER A 27 17.83 2.60 16.09
CA SER A 27 18.01 1.61 15.02
C SER A 27 19.35 1.74 14.28
N ILE A 28 20.11 2.82 14.52
CA ILE A 28 21.45 3.03 13.98
C ILE A 28 22.42 2.20 14.82
N PRO A 29 22.95 1.07 14.30
CA PRO A 29 24.01 0.36 14.99
C PRO A 29 25.25 1.26 15.10
N SER A 30 26.05 1.07 16.15
CA SER A 30 27.32 1.80 16.37
C SER A 30 28.25 1.78 15.14
N ASN A 31 28.13 0.78 14.27
CA ASN A 31 28.94 0.60 13.06
C ASN A 31 28.26 1.13 11.78
N PHE A 32 27.27 2.02 11.88
CA PHE A 32 26.48 2.51 10.73
C PHE A 32 27.32 3.11 9.60
N SER A 33 28.36 3.89 9.94
CA SER A 33 29.29 4.46 8.95
C SER A 33 30.05 3.37 8.18
N GLN A 34 30.56 2.36 8.87
CA GLN A 34 31.21 1.20 8.25
C GLN A 34 30.24 0.40 7.40
N ILE A 35 28.98 0.26 7.83
CA ILE A 35 27.94 -0.42 7.06
C ILE A 35 27.67 0.31 5.74
N ILE A 36 27.60 1.65 5.73
CA ILE A 36 27.41 2.43 4.50
C ILE A 36 28.56 2.21 3.51
N TYR A 37 29.81 2.15 3.99
CA TYR A 37 30.98 1.92 3.13
C TYR A 37 31.06 0.48 2.59
N LEU A 38 30.64 -0.51 3.37
CA LEU A 38 30.68 -1.93 3.01
C LEU A 38 29.49 -2.38 2.16
N ILE A 39 28.48 -1.53 2.01
CA ILE A 39 27.31 -1.79 1.18
C ILE A 39 27.71 -1.87 -0.30
N ASN A 40 27.26 -2.92 -0.98
CA ASN A 40 27.45 -3.02 -2.42
C ASN A 40 26.59 -1.97 -3.15
N LYS A 41 27.25 -0.90 -3.64
CA LYS A 41 26.63 0.24 -4.30
C LYS A 41 25.84 -0.15 -5.56
N LYS A 42 26.28 -1.18 -6.29
CA LYS A 42 25.57 -1.71 -7.48
C LYS A 42 24.19 -2.24 -7.10
N TYR A 43 24.11 -3.07 -6.07
CA TYR A 43 22.82 -3.63 -5.63
C TYR A 43 21.94 -2.60 -4.93
N LEU A 44 22.53 -1.59 -4.26
CA LEU A 44 21.79 -0.45 -3.77
C LEU A 44 21.15 0.35 -4.91
N PHE A 45 21.91 0.67 -5.94
CA PHE A 45 21.41 1.38 -7.12
C PHE A 45 20.31 0.59 -7.82
N LEU A 46 20.50 -0.71 -8.05
CA LEU A 46 19.48 -1.58 -8.64
C LEU A 46 18.19 -1.61 -7.80
N SER A 47 18.32 -1.66 -6.46
CA SER A 47 17.16 -1.60 -5.55
C SER A 47 16.41 -0.27 -5.67
N LEU A 48 17.11 0.85 -5.83
CA LEU A 48 16.49 2.16 -6.05
C LEU A 48 15.81 2.24 -7.43
N CYS A 49 16.43 1.71 -8.49
CA CYS A 49 15.82 1.65 -9.82
C CYS A 49 14.53 0.80 -9.83
N THR A 50 14.54 -0.36 -9.18
CA THR A 50 13.33 -1.20 -9.10
C THR A 50 12.25 -0.57 -8.22
N LEU A 51 12.63 0.16 -7.18
CA LEU A 51 11.68 0.93 -6.38
C LEU A 51 11.04 2.07 -7.20
N PHE A 52 11.82 2.76 -8.03
CA PHE A 52 11.29 3.75 -8.96
C PHE A 52 10.33 3.13 -9.98
N LEU A 53 10.68 1.97 -10.55
CA LEU A 53 9.81 1.22 -11.46
C LEU A 53 8.51 0.79 -10.77
N PHE A 54 8.56 0.34 -9.51
CA PHE A 54 7.37 0.03 -8.72
C PHE A 54 6.40 1.21 -8.69
N HIS A 55 6.87 2.41 -8.32
CA HIS A 55 6.03 3.61 -8.29
C HIS A 55 5.56 4.06 -9.67
N THR A 56 6.37 3.85 -10.71
CA THR A 56 6.01 4.16 -12.09
C THR A 56 4.83 3.29 -12.55
N PHE A 57 4.88 1.98 -12.31
CA PHE A 57 3.80 1.07 -12.68
C PHE A 57 2.54 1.27 -11.82
N ASP A 58 2.67 1.56 -10.53
CA ASP A 58 1.51 1.91 -9.70
C ASP A 58 0.86 3.21 -10.20
N ASN A 59 1.65 4.22 -10.59
CA ASN A 59 1.15 5.47 -11.16
C ASN A 59 0.40 5.20 -12.47
N LEU A 60 1.01 4.47 -13.40
CA LEU A 60 0.40 4.12 -14.69
C LEU A 60 -0.98 3.46 -14.52
N ARG A 61 -1.12 2.56 -13.55
CA ARG A 61 -2.41 1.92 -13.25
C ARG A 61 -3.46 2.94 -12.79
N ILE A 62 -3.14 3.74 -11.78
CA ILE A 62 -4.07 4.74 -11.24
C ILE A 62 -4.43 5.75 -12.32
N PHE A 63 -3.45 6.22 -13.09
CA PHE A 63 -3.61 7.20 -14.15
C PHE A 63 -4.54 6.72 -15.27
N ILE A 64 -4.37 5.47 -15.72
CA ILE A 64 -5.23 4.89 -16.74
C ILE A 64 -6.64 4.69 -16.21
N ILE A 65 -6.80 4.18 -14.99
CA ILE A 65 -8.13 3.97 -14.39
C ILE A 65 -8.86 5.32 -14.26
N ALA A 66 -8.18 6.34 -13.73
CA ALA A 66 -8.76 7.68 -13.56
C ALA A 66 -9.25 8.27 -14.89
N ARG A 67 -8.46 8.11 -15.97
CA ARG A 67 -8.85 8.58 -17.30
C ARG A 67 -10.09 7.86 -17.87
N THR A 68 -10.35 6.61 -17.50
CA THR A 68 -11.55 5.91 -18.01
C THR A 68 -12.87 6.48 -17.50
N ILE A 69 -12.83 7.27 -16.44
CA ILE A 69 -14.00 7.89 -15.80
C ILE A 69 -13.95 9.42 -15.85
N GLY A 70 -13.07 9.98 -16.69
CA GLY A 70 -12.94 11.42 -16.91
C GLY A 70 -12.21 12.19 -15.79
N LEU A 71 -11.60 11.50 -14.82
CA LEU A 71 -10.78 12.15 -13.79
C LEU A 71 -9.38 12.40 -14.35
N ASN A 72 -9.09 13.65 -14.69
CA ASN A 72 -7.83 14.06 -15.30
C ASN A 72 -6.94 14.77 -14.28
N TYR A 73 -5.69 14.31 -14.16
CA TYR A 73 -4.65 14.98 -13.39
C TYR A 73 -3.29 14.84 -14.13
N PRO A 74 -2.29 15.69 -13.85
CA PRO A 74 -0.97 15.59 -14.49
C PRO A 74 -0.27 14.27 -14.14
N PHE A 75 0.41 13.63 -15.10
CA PHE A 75 1.10 12.35 -14.86
C PHE A 75 2.08 12.40 -13.66
N LEU A 76 2.79 13.52 -13.50
CA LEU A 76 3.69 13.74 -12.37
C LEU A 76 2.98 13.78 -11.01
N TYR A 77 1.74 14.27 -10.96
CA TYR A 77 0.93 14.23 -9.74
C TYR A 77 0.61 12.79 -9.32
N GLY A 78 0.58 11.86 -10.28
CA GLY A 78 0.45 10.44 -9.99
C GLY A 78 1.58 9.85 -9.16
N TYR A 79 2.82 10.34 -9.30
CA TYR A 79 3.91 9.94 -8.40
C TYR A 79 3.65 10.39 -6.96
N ILE A 80 3.11 11.61 -6.77
CA ILE A 80 2.72 12.11 -5.45
C ILE A 80 1.66 11.19 -4.83
N ILE A 81 0.64 10.80 -5.61
CA ILE A 81 -0.39 9.86 -5.16
C ILE A 81 0.24 8.54 -4.70
N THR A 82 1.09 7.92 -5.52
CA THR A 82 1.67 6.60 -5.21
C THR A 82 2.64 6.63 -4.03
N LEU A 83 3.45 7.69 -3.89
CA LEU A 83 4.41 7.84 -2.79
C LEU A 83 3.68 8.07 -1.47
N ILE A 84 2.71 8.99 -1.44
CA ILE A 84 1.92 9.27 -0.24
C ILE A 84 1.09 8.04 0.16
N ASN A 85 0.45 7.36 -0.81
CA ASN A 85 -0.28 6.13 -0.54
C ASN A 85 0.65 5.05 0.04
N SER A 86 1.80 4.80 -0.57
CA SER A 86 2.78 3.82 -0.07
C SER A 86 3.27 4.18 1.33
N PHE A 87 3.59 5.44 1.58
CA PHE A 87 3.96 5.92 2.91
C PHE A 87 2.86 5.63 3.93
N GLY A 88 1.62 6.05 3.65
CA GLY A 88 0.46 5.79 4.50
C GLY A 88 0.25 4.30 4.77
N ALA A 89 0.39 3.47 3.74
CA ALA A 89 0.27 2.03 3.83
C ALA A 89 1.34 1.43 4.77
N THR A 90 2.57 1.95 4.73
CA THR A 90 3.69 1.45 5.57
C THR A 90 3.64 1.89 7.02
N VAL A 91 3.11 3.08 7.31
CA VAL A 91 3.08 3.64 8.68
C VAL A 91 1.79 3.33 9.44
N THR A 92 0.82 2.68 8.80
CA THR A 92 -0.46 2.32 9.41
C THR A 92 -0.69 0.82 9.45
N PRO A 93 -1.36 0.30 10.50
CA PRO A 93 -1.77 -1.10 10.54
C PRO A 93 -2.66 -1.47 9.35
N TYR A 94 -2.50 -2.69 8.84
CA TYR A 94 -3.31 -3.25 7.75
C TYR A 94 -3.33 -2.43 6.45
N PHE A 95 -2.33 -1.57 6.23
CA PHE A 95 -2.23 -0.70 5.06
C PHE A 95 -3.39 0.32 4.92
N LEU A 96 -4.21 0.52 5.96
CA LEU A 96 -5.43 1.36 5.91
C LEU A 96 -5.15 2.82 5.55
N GLY A 97 -4.03 3.36 6.03
CA GLY A 97 -3.58 4.71 5.74
C GLY A 97 -3.27 4.95 4.27
N GLY A 98 -2.88 3.91 3.52
CA GLY A 98 -2.64 4.04 2.09
C GLY A 98 -3.91 4.36 1.32
N GLU A 99 -4.98 3.64 1.61
CA GLU A 99 -6.29 3.88 0.99
C GLU A 99 -6.87 5.24 1.40
N LEU A 100 -6.81 5.61 2.69
CA LEU A 100 -7.27 6.93 3.13
C LEU A 100 -6.51 8.09 2.45
N LEU A 101 -5.21 7.94 2.24
CA LEU A 101 -4.41 8.94 1.55
C LEU A 101 -4.65 8.96 0.03
N LEU A 102 -5.02 7.82 -0.57
CA LEU A 102 -5.52 7.78 -1.94
C LEU A 102 -6.81 8.60 -2.09
N PHE A 103 -7.74 8.46 -1.15
CA PHE A 103 -8.94 9.31 -1.09
C PHE A 103 -8.59 10.79 -0.97
N TYR A 104 -7.71 11.14 -0.04
CA TYR A 104 -7.29 12.52 0.17
C TYR A 104 -6.66 13.13 -1.10
N THR A 105 -5.68 12.45 -1.69
CA THR A 105 -4.93 12.98 -2.85
C THR A 105 -5.80 13.10 -4.10
N LEU A 106 -6.64 12.10 -4.41
CA LEU A 106 -7.54 12.18 -5.56
C LEU A 106 -8.68 13.18 -5.34
N LYS A 107 -9.12 13.39 -4.10
CA LYS A 107 -10.12 14.42 -3.78
C LYS A 107 -9.60 15.83 -4.03
N ARG A 108 -8.31 16.09 -3.78
CA ARG A 108 -7.67 17.40 -4.03
C ARG A 108 -7.61 17.78 -5.50
N VAL A 109 -7.63 16.80 -6.41
CA VAL A 109 -7.67 17.04 -7.87
C VAL A 109 -9.09 16.96 -8.44
N GLY A 110 -10.11 17.07 -7.59
CA GLY A 110 -11.51 17.16 -8.01
C GLY A 110 -12.24 15.81 -8.15
N GLY A 111 -11.64 14.70 -7.72
CA GLY A 111 -12.29 13.39 -7.76
C GLY A 111 -13.54 13.33 -6.87
N GLU A 112 -14.64 12.83 -7.42
CA GLU A 112 -15.83 12.51 -6.63
C GLU A 112 -15.64 11.20 -5.86
N ILE A 113 -16.32 11.03 -4.71
CA ILE A 113 -16.08 9.88 -3.81
C ILE A 113 -16.25 8.54 -4.53
N TYR A 114 -17.31 8.41 -5.35
CA TYR A 114 -17.58 7.19 -6.10
C TYR A 114 -16.51 6.90 -7.18
N GLN A 115 -15.88 7.94 -7.75
CA GLN A 115 -14.78 7.81 -8.71
C GLN A 115 -13.53 7.27 -8.03
N ILE A 116 -13.22 7.79 -6.83
CA ILE A 116 -12.06 7.35 -6.05
C ILE A 116 -12.27 5.91 -5.55
N MET A 117 -13.47 5.59 -5.04
CA MET A 117 -13.84 4.21 -4.70
C MET A 117 -13.66 3.27 -5.88
N TYR A 118 -14.11 3.67 -7.07
CA TYR A 118 -13.95 2.91 -8.30
C TYR A 118 -12.47 2.67 -8.65
N ILE A 119 -11.61 3.70 -8.54
CA ILE A 119 -10.16 3.58 -8.77
C ILE A 119 -9.54 2.60 -7.79
N ALA A 120 -9.83 2.74 -6.49
CA ALA A 120 -9.35 1.86 -5.43
C ALA A 120 -9.78 0.40 -5.67
N THR A 121 -11.06 0.19 -6.00
CA THR A 121 -11.59 -1.15 -6.29
C THR A 121 -10.90 -1.79 -7.48
N LEU A 122 -10.75 -1.09 -8.61
CA LEU A 122 -10.11 -1.69 -9.79
C LEU A 122 -8.61 -1.97 -9.55
N LYS A 123 -7.93 -1.10 -8.79
CA LYS A 123 -6.56 -1.37 -8.33
C LYS A 123 -6.51 -2.64 -7.48
N CYS A 124 -7.43 -2.80 -6.52
CA CYS A 124 -7.51 -3.98 -5.67
C CYS A 124 -7.82 -5.24 -6.48
N VAL A 125 -8.84 -5.22 -7.33
CA VAL A 125 -9.24 -6.36 -8.18
C VAL A 125 -8.08 -6.81 -9.07
N ALA A 126 -7.39 -5.88 -9.73
CA ALA A 126 -6.21 -6.22 -10.53
C ALA A 126 -5.08 -6.82 -9.65
N GLY A 127 -4.94 -6.34 -8.41
CA GLY A 127 -4.00 -6.89 -7.42
C GLY A 127 -4.32 -8.32 -7.01
N ILE A 128 -5.59 -8.66 -6.81
CA ILE A 128 -6.03 -10.01 -6.45
C ILE A 128 -5.57 -11.03 -7.49
N PHE A 129 -5.62 -10.71 -8.78
CA PHE A 129 -5.15 -11.63 -9.84
C PHE A 129 -3.67 -11.97 -9.72
N PHE A 130 -2.81 -11.04 -9.27
CA PHE A 130 -1.42 -11.37 -8.97
C PHE A 130 -1.34 -12.47 -7.90
N TYR A 131 -2.04 -12.31 -6.79
CA TYR A 131 -2.05 -13.32 -5.72
C TYR A 131 -2.63 -14.65 -6.19
N VAL A 132 -3.70 -14.65 -6.98
CA VAL A 132 -4.30 -15.88 -7.53
C VAL A 132 -3.31 -16.63 -8.41
N ILE A 133 -2.54 -15.94 -9.25
CA ILE A 133 -1.52 -16.56 -10.12
C ILE A 133 -0.36 -17.13 -9.30
N PHE A 134 0.06 -16.44 -8.24
CA PHE A 134 1.16 -16.89 -7.39
C PHE A 134 0.72 -17.88 -6.28
N LEU A 135 -0.59 -18.09 -6.11
CA LEU A 135 -1.14 -18.97 -5.08
C LEU A 135 -0.68 -20.43 -5.25
N PRO A 136 -0.68 -21.05 -6.44
CA PRO A 136 -0.20 -22.43 -6.61
C PRO A 136 1.27 -22.59 -6.20
N PHE A 137 2.13 -21.63 -6.53
CA PHE A 137 3.54 -21.63 -6.13
C PHE A 137 3.69 -21.49 -4.62
N THR A 138 2.85 -20.65 -4.01
CA THR A 138 2.82 -20.48 -2.55
C THR A 138 2.40 -21.77 -1.86
N ILE A 139 1.33 -22.42 -2.35
CA ILE A 139 0.86 -23.71 -1.83
C ILE A 139 1.95 -24.77 -1.98
N HIS A 140 2.57 -24.89 -3.16
CA HIS A 140 3.66 -25.83 -3.38
C HIS A 140 4.84 -25.61 -2.43
N SER A 141 5.26 -24.35 -2.23
CA SER A 141 6.35 -24.00 -1.31
C SER A 141 6.02 -24.32 0.15
N ILE A 142 4.78 -24.08 0.57
CA ILE A 142 4.27 -24.39 1.91
C ILE A 142 4.22 -25.91 2.14
N LEU A 143 3.71 -26.67 1.17
CA LEU A 143 3.65 -28.14 1.27
C LEU A 143 5.04 -28.78 1.39
N ASN A 144 6.04 -28.22 0.72
CA ASN A 144 7.42 -28.70 0.78
C ASN A 144 8.17 -28.25 2.05
N ASN A 145 7.70 -27.22 2.76
CA ASN A 145 8.35 -26.66 3.96
C ASN A 145 7.37 -26.60 5.13
N PRO A 146 7.03 -27.76 5.75
CA PRO A 146 5.94 -27.86 6.73
C PRO A 146 6.17 -27.06 8.01
N LYS A 147 7.42 -26.74 8.37
CA LYS A 147 7.74 -25.90 9.54
C LYS A 147 7.35 -24.43 9.30
N GLU A 148 7.75 -23.86 8.17
CA GLU A 148 7.41 -22.49 7.77
C GLU A 148 5.92 -22.35 7.48
N ALA A 149 5.32 -23.39 6.88
CA ALA A 149 3.87 -23.49 6.67
C ALA A 149 3.08 -23.32 7.97
N LYS A 150 3.50 -24.02 9.04
CA LYS A 150 2.83 -23.95 10.34
C LYS A 150 2.88 -22.54 10.90
N GLU A 151 4.02 -21.85 10.82
CA GLU A 151 4.16 -20.47 11.27
C GLU A 151 3.22 -19.52 10.51
N ILE A 152 3.19 -19.62 9.18
CA ILE A 152 2.33 -18.78 8.33
C ILE A 152 0.85 -19.04 8.61
N ILE A 153 0.43 -20.30 8.70
CA ILE A 153 -0.95 -20.69 9.00
C ILE A 153 -1.37 -20.22 10.39
N THR A 154 -0.49 -20.38 11.38
CA THR A 154 -0.75 -19.92 12.75
C THR A 154 -0.92 -18.41 12.79
N LEU A 155 -0.08 -17.67 12.06
CA LEU A 155 -0.15 -16.21 11.99
C LEU A 155 -1.43 -15.74 11.29
N LEU A 156 -1.83 -16.39 10.18
CA LEU A 156 -3.12 -16.17 9.52
C LEU A 156 -4.31 -16.43 10.46
N PHE A 157 -4.29 -17.53 11.20
CA PHE A 157 -5.33 -17.87 12.17
C PHE A 157 -5.42 -16.83 13.30
N ILE A 158 -4.29 -16.38 13.83
CA ILE A 158 -4.24 -15.32 14.85
C ILE A 158 -4.85 -14.02 14.30
N ILE A 159 -4.53 -13.63 13.07
CA ILE A 159 -5.10 -12.42 12.44
C ILE A 159 -6.62 -12.55 12.33
N ILE A 160 -7.13 -13.68 11.84
CA ILE A 160 -8.59 -13.93 11.71
C ILE A 160 -9.27 -13.88 13.09
N LEU A 161 -8.63 -14.48 14.10
CA LEU A 161 -9.17 -14.51 15.46
C LEU A 161 -9.23 -13.09 16.06
N ILE A 162 -8.15 -12.31 15.94
CA ILE A 162 -8.10 -10.91 16.41
C ILE A 162 -9.14 -10.05 15.67
N THR A 163 -9.23 -10.16 14.35
CA THR A 163 -10.23 -9.40 13.57
C THR A 163 -11.65 -9.77 13.93
N THR A 164 -11.93 -11.05 14.17
CA THR A 164 -13.25 -11.51 14.62
C THR A 164 -13.59 -10.98 16.01
N ILE A 165 -12.64 -10.99 16.94
CA ILE A 165 -12.81 -10.40 18.28
C ILE A 165 -13.06 -8.90 18.17
N LEU A 166 -12.23 -8.16 17.44
CA LEU A 166 -12.40 -6.71 17.25
C LEU A 166 -13.74 -6.36 16.61
N PHE A 167 -14.17 -7.11 15.61
CA PHE A 167 -15.49 -6.94 14.99
C PHE A 167 -16.63 -7.20 15.98
N THR A 168 -16.50 -8.24 16.80
CA THR A 168 -17.50 -8.59 17.82
C THR A 168 -17.56 -7.53 18.92
N LEU A 169 -16.41 -7.06 19.41
CA LEU A 169 -16.32 -5.96 20.38
C LEU A 169 -16.90 -4.67 19.81
N TRP A 170 -16.55 -4.32 18.57
CA TRP A 170 -17.13 -3.16 17.89
C TRP A 170 -18.66 -3.25 17.83
N LYS A 171 -19.21 -4.41 17.45
CA LYS A 171 -20.65 -4.66 17.41
C LYS A 171 -21.32 -4.62 18.79
N LEU A 172 -20.61 -5.00 19.85
CA LEU A 172 -21.12 -4.97 21.23
C LEU A 172 -21.10 -3.56 21.82
N PHE A 173 -20.02 -2.79 21.61
CA PHE A 173 -19.86 -1.43 22.14
C PHE A 173 -20.62 -0.36 21.35
N PHE A 174 -20.71 -0.48 20.02
CA PHE A 174 -21.36 0.49 19.14
C PHE A 174 -22.79 0.10 18.74
N LYS A 175 -23.43 -0.79 19.51
CA LYS A 175 -24.82 -1.23 19.29
C LYS A 175 -25.88 -0.15 19.57
N LYS A 176 -25.46 1.04 20.05
CA LYS A 176 -26.33 2.18 20.34
C LYS A 176 -26.11 3.31 19.33
N GLY A 177 -27.17 3.68 18.61
CA GLY A 177 -27.28 4.95 17.91
C GLY A 177 -27.61 4.88 16.42
N SER A 178 -28.72 4.25 16.03
CA SER A 178 -29.30 4.45 14.68
C SER A 178 -30.12 5.74 14.55
N GLU A 179 -29.99 6.68 15.50
CA GLU A 179 -30.74 7.95 15.51
C GLU A 179 -29.99 9.15 14.89
N PHE A 180 -28.74 8.98 14.47
CA PHE A 180 -27.91 10.09 13.95
C PHE A 180 -27.84 10.22 12.41
N ILE A 181 -28.52 9.36 11.65
CA ILE A 181 -28.44 9.37 10.18
C ILE A 181 -29.56 10.23 9.60
N ASN A 182 -29.23 11.49 9.30
CA ASN A 182 -30.12 12.40 8.58
C ASN A 182 -30.50 11.81 7.19
N LYS A 183 -31.77 11.96 6.76
CA LYS A 183 -32.29 11.48 5.47
C LYS A 183 -31.48 11.98 4.27
N GLU A 184 -30.89 13.17 4.37
CA GLU A 184 -30.02 13.75 3.34
C GLU A 184 -28.68 13.02 3.20
N ILE A 185 -28.05 12.66 4.33
CA ILE A 185 -26.82 11.86 4.36
C ILE A 185 -27.11 10.48 3.75
N LEU A 186 -28.25 9.86 4.12
CA LEU A 186 -28.65 8.58 3.54
C LEU A 186 -28.83 8.65 2.03
N ARG A 187 -29.45 9.72 1.51
CA ARG A 187 -29.64 9.95 0.08
C ARG A 187 -28.31 10.13 -0.66
N SER A 188 -27.39 10.93 -0.12
CA SER A 188 -26.07 11.16 -0.74
C SER A 188 -25.20 9.89 -0.75
N VAL A 189 -25.25 9.10 0.32
CA VAL A 189 -24.59 7.79 0.39
C VAL A 189 -25.18 6.82 -0.65
N LYS A 190 -26.51 6.70 -0.70
CA LYS A 190 -27.18 5.82 -1.68
C LYS A 190 -26.84 6.21 -3.12
N TYR A 191 -26.81 7.51 -3.42
CA TYR A 191 -26.42 8.02 -4.72
C TYR A 191 -24.97 7.67 -5.08
N THR A 192 -24.03 7.91 -4.16
CA THR A 192 -22.60 7.62 -4.33
C THR A 192 -22.38 6.13 -4.60
N ILE A 193 -23.01 5.26 -3.80
CA ILE A 193 -22.91 3.80 -3.94
C ILE A 193 -23.51 3.34 -5.28
N SER A 194 -24.68 3.86 -5.66
CA SER A 194 -25.34 3.49 -6.93
C SER A 194 -24.49 3.86 -8.14
N LYS A 195 -23.95 5.09 -8.18
CA LYS A 195 -23.02 5.52 -9.23
C LYS A 195 -21.76 4.68 -9.27
N TYR A 196 -21.17 4.39 -8.11
CA TYR A 196 -19.99 3.52 -8.00
C TYR A 196 -20.25 2.14 -8.63
N PHE A 197 -21.34 1.46 -8.26
CA PHE A 197 -21.67 0.15 -8.83
C PHE A 197 -21.91 0.21 -10.33
N THR A 198 -22.61 1.24 -10.80
CA THR A 198 -22.89 1.43 -12.23
C THR A 198 -21.58 1.59 -13.02
N LEU A 199 -20.62 2.36 -12.52
CA LEU A 199 -19.31 2.51 -13.16
C LEU A 199 -18.53 1.21 -13.18
N CYS A 200 -18.47 0.48 -12.06
CA CYS A 200 -17.79 -0.81 -11.99
C CYS A 200 -18.37 -1.80 -13.01
N GLN A 201 -19.70 -1.93 -13.07
CA GLN A 201 -20.36 -2.82 -14.02
C GLN A 201 -20.09 -2.42 -15.48
N ASN A 202 -20.19 -1.13 -15.80
CA ASN A 202 -19.95 -0.63 -17.16
C ASN A 202 -18.50 -0.83 -17.59
N PHE A 203 -17.54 -0.69 -16.68
CA PHE A 203 -16.13 -0.91 -16.98
C PHE A 203 -15.84 -2.34 -17.43
N PHE A 204 -16.31 -3.35 -16.69
CA PHE A 204 -16.08 -4.74 -17.08
C PHE A 204 -16.81 -5.14 -18.36
N LYS A 205 -17.92 -4.48 -18.69
CA LYS A 205 -18.62 -4.67 -19.97
C LYS A 205 -17.85 -4.05 -21.15
N GLN A 206 -17.38 -2.81 -21.00
CA GLN A 206 -16.92 -2.00 -22.14
C GLN A 206 -15.40 -1.82 -22.24
N LYS A 207 -14.66 -1.94 -21.14
CA LYS A 207 -13.24 -1.54 -21.05
C LYS A 207 -12.30 -2.71 -20.74
N LYS A 208 -12.64 -3.93 -21.16
CA LYS A 208 -11.86 -5.16 -20.93
C LYS A 208 -10.38 -5.03 -21.34
N LYS A 209 -10.09 -4.38 -22.48
CA LYS A 209 -8.71 -4.13 -22.93
C LYS A 209 -7.92 -3.24 -21.97
N VAL A 210 -8.57 -2.23 -21.40
CA VAL A 210 -7.95 -1.35 -20.41
C VAL A 210 -7.65 -2.12 -19.12
N PHE A 211 -8.57 -2.99 -18.71
CA PHE A 211 -8.33 -3.88 -17.56
C PHE A 211 -7.10 -4.77 -17.78
N LEU A 212 -6.91 -5.33 -18.97
CA LEU A 212 -5.74 -6.13 -19.30
C LEU A 212 -4.43 -5.33 -19.19
N ILE A 213 -4.42 -4.07 -19.64
CA ILE A 213 -3.26 -3.18 -19.49
C ILE A 213 -2.98 -2.90 -18.00
N ILE A 214 -4.02 -2.57 -17.22
CA ILE A 214 -3.89 -2.34 -15.77
C ILE A 214 -3.34 -3.60 -15.09
N PHE A 215 -3.81 -4.78 -15.50
CA PHE A 215 -3.35 -6.05 -14.98
C PHE A 215 -1.87 -6.30 -15.32
N ILE A 216 -1.43 -6.08 -16.56
CA ILE A 216 -0.02 -6.16 -16.95
C ILE A 216 0.86 -5.23 -16.10
N PHE A 217 0.44 -3.97 -15.90
CA PHE A 217 1.16 -3.07 -15.02
C PHE A 217 1.14 -3.51 -13.55
N THR A 218 0.10 -4.23 -13.12
CA THR A 218 0.06 -4.82 -11.78
C THR A 218 1.13 -5.90 -11.62
N LEU A 219 1.29 -6.76 -12.62
CA LEU A 219 2.35 -7.77 -12.63
C LEU A 219 3.73 -7.11 -12.59
N PHE A 220 3.99 -6.11 -13.43
CA PHE A 220 5.27 -5.41 -13.43
C PHE A 220 5.55 -4.67 -12.12
N MET A 221 4.52 -4.05 -11.52
CA MET A 221 4.62 -3.40 -10.22
C MET A 221 5.06 -4.40 -9.14
N TYR A 222 4.35 -5.52 -8.96
CA TYR A 222 4.70 -6.50 -7.93
C TYR A 222 6.06 -7.17 -8.18
N ASN A 223 6.40 -7.49 -9.43
CA ASN A 223 7.73 -7.99 -9.76
C ASN A 223 8.83 -6.99 -9.41
N SER A 224 8.60 -5.69 -9.67
CA SER A 224 9.54 -4.63 -9.27
C SER A 224 9.71 -4.55 -7.75
N LEU A 225 8.63 -4.75 -6.99
CA LEU A 225 8.68 -4.81 -5.52
C LEU A 225 9.50 -6.01 -5.04
N LEU A 226 9.27 -7.20 -5.61
CA LEU A 226 10.03 -8.41 -5.27
C LEU A 226 11.52 -8.23 -5.58
N LEU A 227 11.86 -7.71 -6.76
CA LEU A 227 13.24 -7.43 -7.16
C LEU A 227 13.91 -6.41 -6.23
N THR A 228 13.17 -5.42 -5.75
CA THR A 228 13.68 -4.46 -4.75
C THR A 228 14.14 -5.21 -3.49
N GLY A 229 13.34 -6.16 -3.00
CA GLY A 229 13.70 -7.03 -1.87
C GLY A 229 14.92 -7.90 -2.17
N VAL A 230 14.99 -8.54 -3.35
CA VAL A 230 16.12 -9.39 -3.76
C VAL A 230 17.43 -8.60 -3.82
N PHE A 231 17.43 -7.43 -4.46
CA PHE A 231 18.63 -6.60 -4.57
C PHE A 231 19.04 -6.02 -3.20
N PHE A 232 18.07 -5.63 -2.38
CA PHE A 232 18.34 -5.18 -1.02
C PHE A 232 18.92 -6.31 -0.14
N GLY A 233 18.43 -7.55 -0.28
CA GLY A 233 18.99 -8.72 0.39
C GLY A 233 20.42 -9.04 -0.07
N LYS A 234 20.70 -8.98 -1.38
CA LYS A 234 22.05 -9.19 -1.95
C LYS A 234 23.04 -8.09 -1.54
N LYS A 235 22.56 -6.87 -1.34
CA LYS A 235 23.35 -5.78 -0.73
C LYS A 235 23.85 -6.15 0.67
N LEU A 236 23.05 -6.90 1.45
CA LEU A 236 23.37 -7.30 2.82
C LEU A 236 24.11 -8.64 2.93
N SER A 237 23.97 -9.55 1.96
CA SER A 237 24.54 -10.91 2.04
C SER A 237 26.06 -10.97 1.95
N MET A 238 26.72 -9.97 1.34
CA MET A 238 28.18 -9.81 1.38
C MET A 238 28.74 -9.76 2.82
N LYS A 239 27.90 -9.41 3.81
CA LYS A 239 28.23 -9.40 5.25
C LYS A 239 28.38 -10.80 5.86
N LYS A 240 27.57 -11.78 5.44
CA LYS A 240 27.66 -13.15 6.00
C LYS A 240 28.98 -13.83 5.63
N LEU A 241 29.55 -13.51 4.48
CA LEU A 241 30.84 -14.05 4.05
C LEU A 241 32.04 -13.32 4.68
N PHE A 242 31.94 -12.00 4.89
CA PHE A 242 33.05 -11.21 5.44
C PHE A 242 33.18 -11.32 6.97
N ILE A 243 32.05 -11.41 7.71
CA ILE A 243 32.09 -11.60 9.17
C ILE A 243 32.55 -13.02 9.52
N LYS A 244 32.15 -14.04 8.73
CA LYS A 244 32.58 -15.43 8.98
C LYS A 244 34.06 -15.67 8.69
N LYS A 245 34.72 -14.79 7.93
CA LYS A 245 36.13 -14.91 7.53
C LYS A 245 37.10 -14.14 8.45
N ASN A 246 36.60 -13.24 9.28
CA ASN A 246 37.39 -12.42 10.20
C ASN A 246 37.13 -12.74 11.69
N PHE A 247 36.20 -13.67 11.99
CA PHE A 247 35.85 -14.07 13.36
C PHE A 247 35.84 -15.59 13.57
N PHE A 248 36.38 -16.37 12.63
CA PHE A 248 36.75 -17.77 12.80
C PHE A 248 38.13 -18.00 12.20
#